data_AF-A0AAN9AM65-F1
#
_entry.id   AF-A0AAN9AM65-F1
#
_cell.length_a   1.000
_cell.length_b   1.000
_cell.length_c   1.000
_cell.angle_alpha   90.00
_cell.angle_beta   90.00
_cell.angle_gamma   90.00
#
_symmetry.space_group_name_H-M   'P 1'
#
loop_
_entity.id
_entity.type
_entity.pdbx_description
1 polymer ?
#
loop_
_entity_poly.entity_id
_entity_poly.type
_entity_poly.pdbx_seq_one_letter_code
_entity_poly.pdbx_strand_id
1 'polypeptide(L)'
;MAAALCGQHLNIDEVFGKEVPDMLKHHLEQGIRRVSEVCKLAISQEVIVMVDAEYTYLNPALNLITLAMMLVCNEPARRSPLIFYTYQNYLQSTRDVMERDMTFLENSGVGFAAKMVRGAYMYKERLLACKQGYPDPVHATFDDTSAAYDAAVTSVLNKMAANPRHCRMIVASHNEKSALSAVKRIQELDIDPSGGGVFFGQLMGMADHISCSLGMNGFLARKSLPYGPVAETLPYLSRRAQENKAIIVGARRERALLKSELRSRVGIGS
;
A
#
# COMPACT_ATOMS: atom_id res chain seq x y z
N MET A 1 5.23 -21.78 3.89
CA MET A 1 5.83 -20.44 4.10
C MET A 1 5.62 -19.90 5.51
N ALA A 2 4.38 -19.75 6.02
CA ALA A 2 4.14 -19.27 7.39
C ALA A 2 4.86 -20.09 8.47
N ALA A 3 4.77 -21.42 8.37
CA ALA A 3 5.56 -22.36 9.17
C ALA A 3 7.08 -22.06 9.18
N ALA A 4 7.64 -21.72 8.03
CA ALA A 4 9.06 -21.40 7.88
C ALA A 4 9.44 -20.08 8.55
N LEU A 5 8.54 -19.08 8.54
CA LEU A 5 8.71 -17.84 9.31
C LEU A 5 8.72 -18.11 10.83
N CYS A 6 8.08 -19.17 11.28
CA CYS A 6 8.12 -19.65 12.67
C CYS A 6 9.30 -20.58 12.97
N GLY A 7 10.23 -20.78 12.03
CA GLY A 7 11.44 -21.59 12.22
C GLY A 7 11.31 -23.06 11.84
N GLN A 8 10.19 -23.49 11.24
CA GLN A 8 10.08 -24.84 10.69
C GLN A 8 10.86 -24.97 9.37
N HIS A 9 11.41 -26.16 9.12
CA HIS A 9 12.10 -26.44 7.87
C HIS A 9 11.14 -26.38 6.67
N LEU A 10 11.54 -25.71 5.60
CA LEU A 10 10.78 -25.66 4.35
C LEU A 10 11.43 -26.59 3.33
N ASN A 11 10.72 -27.62 2.89
CA ASN A 11 11.18 -28.43 1.76
C ASN A 11 10.99 -27.63 0.45
N ILE A 12 12.03 -26.94 0.00
CA ILE A 12 11.96 -26.02 -1.14
C ILE A 12 11.66 -26.77 -2.44
N ASP A 13 12.26 -27.95 -2.66
CA ASP A 13 12.04 -28.73 -3.88
C ASP A 13 10.59 -29.19 -4.01
N GLU A 14 9.99 -29.60 -2.88
CA GLU A 14 8.57 -29.98 -2.81
C GLU A 14 7.65 -28.79 -3.11
N VAL A 15 7.96 -27.61 -2.56
CA VAL A 15 7.18 -26.39 -2.82
C VAL A 15 7.18 -25.99 -4.29
N PHE A 16 8.33 -26.14 -4.98
CA PHE A 16 8.45 -25.81 -6.40
C PHE A 16 8.14 -26.97 -7.33
N GLY A 17 7.88 -28.17 -6.80
CA GLY A 17 7.62 -29.39 -7.58
C GLY A 17 8.80 -29.82 -8.47
N LYS A 18 10.01 -29.34 -8.18
CA LYS A 18 11.22 -29.60 -8.95
C LYS A 18 12.46 -29.32 -8.11
N GLU A 19 13.58 -29.91 -8.52
CA GLU A 19 14.88 -29.61 -7.93
C GLU A 19 15.26 -28.15 -8.20
N VAL A 20 15.50 -27.41 -7.12
CA VAL A 20 15.96 -26.02 -7.13
C VAL A 20 17.46 -25.99 -6.88
N PRO A 21 18.25 -25.18 -7.61
CA PRO A 21 19.67 -25.01 -7.32
C PRO A 21 19.94 -24.62 -5.86
N ASP A 22 20.93 -25.25 -5.22
CA ASP A 22 21.24 -25.04 -3.79
C ASP A 22 21.53 -23.58 -3.44
N MET A 23 22.17 -22.84 -4.35
CA MET A 23 22.39 -21.40 -4.19
C MET A 23 21.06 -20.65 -4.00
N LEU A 24 20.03 -20.97 -4.78
CA LEU A 24 18.72 -20.33 -4.69
C LEU A 24 17.98 -20.76 -3.43
N LYS A 25 18.09 -22.03 -3.03
CA LYS A 25 17.57 -22.52 -1.74
C LYS A 25 18.14 -21.71 -0.58
N HIS A 26 19.47 -21.61 -0.54
CA HIS A 26 20.17 -20.86 0.49
C HIS A 26 19.73 -19.39 0.53
N HIS A 27 19.64 -18.71 -0.63
CA HIS A 27 19.16 -17.33 -0.69
C HIS A 27 17.72 -17.17 -0.18
N LEU A 28 16.83 -18.12 -0.51
CA LEU A 28 15.45 -18.11 -0.04
C LEU A 28 15.39 -18.30 1.49
N GLU A 29 16.14 -19.25 2.04
CA GLU A 29 16.22 -19.48 3.49
C GLU A 29 16.72 -18.25 4.24
N GLN A 30 17.80 -17.62 3.76
CA GLN A 30 18.30 -16.36 4.35
C GLN A 30 17.28 -15.22 4.20
N GLY A 31 16.49 -15.19 3.12
CA GLY A 31 15.36 -14.28 2.96
C GLY A 31 14.29 -14.49 4.02
N ILE A 32 13.81 -15.72 4.18
CA ILE A 32 12.79 -16.12 5.17
C ILE A 32 13.26 -15.79 6.58
N ARG A 33 14.53 -16.06 6.91
CA ARG A 33 15.11 -15.72 8.22
C ARG A 33 15.04 -14.23 8.52
N ARG A 34 15.45 -13.38 7.57
CA ARG A 34 15.39 -11.91 7.73
C ARG A 34 13.96 -11.41 7.86
N VAL A 35 13.02 -11.96 7.08
CA VAL A 35 11.59 -11.63 7.20
C VAL A 35 11.04 -12.05 8.57
N SER A 36 11.43 -13.23 9.07
CA SER A 36 11.05 -13.69 10.42
C SER A 36 11.53 -12.74 11.52
N GLU A 37 12.76 -12.24 11.42
CA GLU A 37 13.30 -11.24 12.35
C GLU A 37 12.51 -9.93 12.30
N VAL A 38 12.13 -9.45 11.12
CA VAL A 38 11.25 -8.29 10.95
C VAL A 38 9.87 -8.54 11.58
N CYS A 39 9.26 -9.71 11.37
CA CYS A 39 7.98 -10.09 11.97
C CYS A 39 8.04 -10.06 13.50
N LYS A 40 9.08 -10.66 14.10
CA LYS A 40 9.27 -10.66 15.56
C LYS A 40 9.41 -9.24 16.11
N LEU A 41 10.19 -8.40 15.42
CA LEU A 41 10.38 -7.02 15.84
C LEU A 41 9.07 -6.23 15.72
N ALA A 42 8.34 -6.41 14.62
CA ALA A 42 7.05 -5.77 14.39
C ALA A 42 6.03 -6.07 15.49
N ILE A 43 5.94 -7.33 15.90
CA ILE A 43 5.08 -7.78 17.01
C ILE A 43 5.55 -7.14 18.33
N SER A 44 6.84 -7.25 18.65
CA SER A 44 7.38 -6.78 19.95
C SER A 44 7.29 -5.27 20.16
N GLN A 45 7.40 -4.49 19.07
CA GLN A 45 7.39 -3.03 19.11
C GLN A 45 6.02 -2.44 18.71
N GLU A 46 5.04 -3.29 18.38
CA GLU A 46 3.73 -2.90 17.85
C GLU A 46 3.80 -1.94 16.65
N VAL A 47 4.81 -2.12 15.78
CA VAL A 47 5.01 -1.29 14.60
C VAL A 47 4.36 -1.89 13.36
N ILE A 48 3.83 -1.02 12.52
CA ILE A 48 3.23 -1.41 11.25
C ILE A 48 4.33 -1.63 10.22
N VAL A 49 4.28 -2.79 9.55
CA VAL A 49 5.15 -3.12 8.43
C VAL A 49 4.33 -3.14 7.16
N MET A 50 4.76 -2.38 6.16
CA MET A 50 4.12 -2.32 4.85
C MET A 50 5.04 -2.97 3.83
N VAL A 51 4.55 -4.03 3.18
CA VAL A 51 5.26 -4.64 2.05
C VAL A 51 4.85 -3.90 0.79
N ASP A 52 5.82 -3.25 0.16
CA ASP A 52 5.61 -2.54 -1.09
C ASP A 52 5.40 -3.53 -2.25
N ALA A 53 4.50 -3.17 -3.15
CA ALA A 53 4.34 -3.86 -4.42
C ALA A 53 5.23 -3.21 -5.48
N GLU A 54 5.81 -4.05 -6.32
CA GLU A 54 6.80 -3.67 -7.34
C GLU A 54 6.23 -3.95 -8.73
N TYR A 55 6.87 -4.85 -9.48
CA TYR A 55 6.50 -5.24 -10.84
C TYR A 55 5.55 -6.44 -10.85
N THR A 56 4.73 -6.54 -11.89
CA THR A 56 3.72 -7.60 -12.05
C THR A 56 4.28 -9.01 -11.90
N TYR A 57 5.51 -9.27 -12.34
CA TYR A 57 6.17 -10.58 -12.23
C TYR A 57 6.79 -10.87 -10.85
N LEU A 58 7.02 -9.86 -10.02
CA LEU A 58 7.51 -10.04 -8.63
C LEU A 58 6.37 -10.11 -7.62
N ASN A 59 5.30 -9.36 -7.87
CA ASN A 59 4.17 -9.21 -6.96
C ASN A 59 3.56 -10.54 -6.47
N PRO A 60 3.46 -11.64 -7.25
CA PRO A 60 2.97 -12.91 -6.73
C PRO A 60 3.81 -13.46 -5.57
N ALA A 61 5.14 -13.36 -5.66
CA ALA A 61 6.03 -13.80 -4.60
C ALA A 61 5.96 -12.88 -3.37
N LEU A 62 5.94 -11.57 -3.60
CA LEU A 62 5.77 -10.57 -2.53
C LEU A 62 4.44 -10.75 -1.79
N ASN A 63 3.35 -10.96 -2.53
CA ASN A 63 2.03 -11.24 -1.99
C ASN A 63 2.04 -12.52 -1.13
N LEU A 64 2.59 -13.62 -1.65
CA LEU A 64 2.66 -14.89 -0.91
C LEU A 64 3.46 -14.76 0.40
N ILE A 65 4.62 -14.08 0.36
CA ILE A 65 5.42 -13.81 1.56
C ILE A 65 4.63 -12.94 2.53
N THR A 66 3.93 -11.91 2.04
CA THR A 66 3.15 -11.01 2.90
C THR A 66 1.96 -11.72 3.54
N LEU A 67 1.26 -12.59 2.81
CA LEU A 67 0.19 -13.42 3.37
C LEU A 67 0.74 -14.33 4.47
N ALA A 68 1.91 -14.93 4.26
CA ALA A 68 2.57 -15.72 5.30
C ALA A 68 2.94 -14.87 6.53
N MET A 69 3.40 -13.63 6.33
CA MET A 69 3.65 -12.69 7.42
C MET A 69 2.36 -12.31 8.15
N MET A 70 1.24 -12.08 7.44
CA MET A 70 -0.06 -11.78 8.02
C MET A 70 -0.60 -12.94 8.86
N LEU A 71 -0.47 -14.19 8.39
CA LEU A 71 -0.85 -15.38 9.15
C LEU A 71 -0.10 -15.49 10.48
N VAL A 72 1.15 -15.02 10.54
CA VAL A 72 1.98 -15.05 11.75
C VAL A 72 1.76 -13.83 12.65
N CYS A 73 1.60 -12.64 12.07
CA CYS A 73 1.68 -11.38 12.81
C CYS A 73 0.32 -10.69 13.04
N ASN A 74 -0.72 -11.04 12.27
CA ASN A 74 -2.06 -10.46 12.37
C ASN A 74 -3.04 -11.44 13.03
N GLU A 75 -2.56 -12.24 14.00
CA GLU A 75 -3.37 -13.23 14.70
C GLU A 75 -4.64 -12.62 15.35
N PRO A 76 -5.74 -13.38 15.50
CA PRO A 76 -7.04 -12.86 15.98
C PRO A 76 -7.00 -12.28 17.40
N ALA A 77 -6.08 -12.73 18.25
CA ALA A 77 -5.94 -12.20 19.60
C ALA A 77 -5.39 -10.75 19.64
N ARG A 78 -4.83 -10.25 18.53
CA ARG A 78 -4.28 -8.90 18.47
C ARG A 78 -5.37 -7.84 18.42
N ARG A 79 -5.04 -6.67 18.99
CA ARG A 79 -5.89 -5.48 18.90
C ARG A 79 -6.12 -5.03 17.47
N SER A 80 -5.10 -5.12 16.61
CA SER A 80 -5.14 -4.60 15.24
C SER A 80 -4.06 -5.25 14.36
N PRO A 81 -4.32 -5.46 13.06
CA PRO A 81 -3.34 -5.89 12.06
C PRO A 81 -2.08 -5.01 12.02
N LEU A 82 -0.90 -5.62 11.85
CA LEU A 82 0.40 -4.93 11.75
C LEU A 82 1.03 -5.02 10.36
N ILE A 83 0.81 -6.14 9.66
CA ILE A 83 1.39 -6.38 8.34
C ILE A 83 0.41 -5.99 7.25
N PHE A 84 0.84 -5.10 6.36
CA PHE A 84 0.06 -4.56 5.26
C PHE A 84 0.66 -5.03 3.93
N TYR A 85 -0.20 -5.41 2.98
CA TYR A 85 0.19 -5.61 1.59
C TYR A 85 -0.24 -4.40 0.74
N THR A 86 0.57 -4.04 -0.24
CA THR A 86 0.26 -2.93 -1.16
C THR A 86 -0.50 -3.43 -2.39
N TYR A 87 -1.73 -2.97 -2.57
CA TYR A 87 -2.55 -3.28 -3.75
C TYR A 87 -2.48 -2.14 -4.77
N GLN A 88 -2.06 -2.47 -6.00
CA GLN A 88 -1.82 -1.49 -7.06
C GLN A 88 -3.01 -1.44 -8.04
N ASN A 89 -3.92 -0.49 -7.83
CA ASN A 89 -5.22 -0.43 -8.53
C ASN A 89 -5.16 0.06 -9.98
N TYR A 90 -3.96 0.29 -10.53
CA TYR A 90 -3.75 0.43 -11.98
C TYR A 90 -3.79 -0.90 -12.73
N LEU A 91 -3.57 -2.04 -12.04
CA LEU A 91 -3.63 -3.36 -12.64
C LEU A 91 -5.07 -3.85 -12.66
N GLN A 92 -5.48 -4.39 -13.82
CA GLN A 92 -6.83 -4.91 -14.03
C GLN A 92 -7.15 -6.10 -13.08
N SER A 93 -6.14 -6.85 -12.65
CA SER A 93 -6.28 -8.02 -11.78
C SER A 93 -6.33 -7.69 -10.28
N THR A 94 -6.05 -6.46 -9.86
CA THR A 94 -5.89 -6.12 -8.44
C THR A 94 -7.14 -6.39 -7.62
N ARG A 95 -8.32 -6.19 -8.21
CA ARG A 95 -9.59 -6.49 -7.55
C ARG A 95 -9.69 -7.97 -7.16
N ASP A 96 -9.49 -8.86 -8.13
CA ASP A 96 -9.63 -10.30 -7.93
C ASP A 96 -8.59 -10.82 -6.93
N VAL A 97 -7.34 -10.32 -7.02
CA VAL A 97 -6.28 -10.65 -6.07
C VAL A 97 -6.65 -10.19 -4.65
N MET A 98 -7.14 -8.96 -4.49
CA MET A 98 -7.53 -8.42 -3.19
C MET A 98 -8.70 -9.18 -2.58
N GLU A 99 -9.76 -9.45 -3.35
CA GLU A 99 -10.93 -10.20 -2.87
C GLU A 99 -10.57 -11.63 -2.46
N ARG A 100 -9.70 -12.30 -3.24
CA ARG A 100 -9.16 -13.62 -2.92
C ARG A 100 -8.38 -13.58 -1.60
N ASP A 101 -7.48 -12.62 -1.44
CA ASP A 101 -6.63 -12.51 -0.26
C ASP A 101 -7.46 -12.17 0.99
N MET A 102 -8.44 -11.27 0.88
CA MET A 102 -9.38 -10.96 1.95
C MET A 102 -10.15 -12.21 2.39
N THR A 103 -10.68 -12.98 1.44
CA THR A 103 -11.42 -14.23 1.71
C THR A 103 -10.51 -15.26 2.38
N PHE A 104 -9.28 -15.41 1.89
CA PHE A 104 -8.31 -16.34 2.46
C PHE A 104 -7.97 -16.01 3.92
N LEU A 105 -7.68 -14.74 4.24
CA LEU A 105 -7.35 -14.32 5.60
C LEU A 105 -8.55 -14.42 6.54
N GLU A 106 -9.75 -14.08 6.06
CA GLU A 106 -10.99 -14.27 6.82
C GLU A 106 -11.22 -15.75 7.18
N ASN A 107 -11.09 -16.65 6.20
CA ASN A 107 -11.21 -18.09 6.44
C ASN A 107 -10.12 -18.63 7.37
N SER A 108 -8.98 -17.95 7.44
CA SER A 108 -7.88 -18.27 8.35
C SER A 108 -8.05 -17.64 9.74
N GLY A 109 -9.09 -16.80 9.94
CA GLY A 109 -9.36 -16.11 11.20
C GLY A 109 -8.36 -15.00 11.55
N VAL A 110 -7.54 -14.54 10.61
CA VAL A 110 -6.52 -13.51 10.85
C VAL A 110 -6.94 -12.17 10.25
N GLY A 111 -6.38 -11.08 10.78
CA GLY A 111 -6.73 -9.74 10.33
C GLY A 111 -6.13 -9.35 8.97
N PHE A 112 -6.94 -8.68 8.15
CA PHE A 112 -6.56 -8.12 6.85
C PHE A 112 -6.04 -6.68 6.98
N ALA A 113 -4.97 -6.35 6.26
CA ALA A 113 -4.55 -4.96 6.14
C ALA A 113 -3.98 -4.63 4.76
N ALA A 114 -4.43 -3.51 4.21
CA ALA A 114 -4.12 -3.12 2.84
C ALA A 114 -3.59 -1.68 2.74
N LYS A 115 -2.54 -1.48 1.95
CA LYS A 115 -2.14 -0.17 1.46
C LYS A 115 -2.64 -0.02 0.03
N MET A 116 -3.63 0.84 -0.16
CA MET A 116 -4.25 1.09 -1.46
C MET A 116 -3.48 2.18 -2.18
N VAL A 117 -2.92 1.86 -3.35
CA VAL A 117 -2.29 2.84 -4.25
C VAL A 117 -2.88 2.73 -5.65
N ARG A 118 -2.77 3.77 -6.49
CA ARG A 118 -2.96 3.59 -7.94
C ARG A 118 -1.84 2.69 -8.49
N GLY A 119 -0.59 3.14 -8.37
CA GLY A 119 0.59 2.38 -8.81
C GLY A 119 1.69 3.32 -9.32
N ALA A 120 2.93 2.84 -9.39
CA ALA A 120 4.10 3.64 -9.77
C ALA A 120 4.84 3.13 -11.02
N TYR A 121 4.37 2.03 -11.63
CA TYR A 121 5.09 1.32 -12.69
C TYR A 121 4.33 1.22 -14.02
N MET A 122 3.19 1.92 -14.16
CA MET A 122 2.32 1.96 -15.36
C MET A 122 3.10 1.91 -16.68
N TYR A 123 3.99 2.88 -16.91
CA TYR A 123 4.74 2.98 -18.17
C TYR A 123 5.61 1.75 -18.44
N LYS A 124 6.32 1.25 -17.42
CA LYS A 124 7.21 0.08 -17.56
C LYS A 124 6.42 -1.19 -17.83
N GLU A 125 5.28 -1.38 -17.17
CA GLU A 125 4.42 -2.55 -17.39
C GLU A 125 3.87 -2.58 -18.82
N ARG A 126 3.37 -1.44 -19.33
CA ARG A 126 2.90 -1.33 -20.73
C ARG A 126 4.01 -1.64 -21.73
N LEU A 127 5.21 -1.10 -21.49
CA LEU A 127 6.37 -1.34 -22.35
C LEU A 127 6.78 -2.82 -22.35
N LEU A 128 6.74 -3.47 -21.18
CA LEU A 128 7.04 -4.89 -21.03
C LEU A 128 6.02 -5.76 -21.76
N ALA A 129 4.73 -5.48 -21.61
CA ALA A 129 3.63 -6.16 -22.30
C ALA A 129 3.78 -6.07 -23.82
N CYS A 130 4.04 -4.86 -24.33
CA CYS A 130 4.29 -4.63 -25.76
C CYS A 130 5.52 -5.42 -26.25
N LYS A 131 6.63 -5.41 -25.50
CA LYS A 131 7.87 -6.11 -25.87
C LYS A 131 7.72 -7.64 -25.88
N GLN A 132 6.95 -8.19 -24.94
CA GLN A 132 6.76 -9.64 -24.80
C GLN A 132 5.51 -10.17 -25.51
N GLY A 133 4.66 -9.30 -26.06
CA GLY A 133 3.48 -9.68 -26.83
C GLY A 133 2.31 -10.22 -26.01
N TYR A 134 2.24 -9.92 -24.72
CA TYR A 134 1.10 -10.28 -23.86
C TYR A 134 0.16 -9.08 -23.65
N PRO A 135 -1.12 -9.30 -23.26
CA PRO A 135 -2.08 -8.22 -23.04
C PRO A 135 -1.62 -7.22 -21.98
N ASP A 136 -1.86 -5.93 -22.23
CA ASP A 136 -1.52 -4.87 -21.29
C ASP A 136 -2.24 -5.06 -19.94
N PRO A 137 -1.52 -5.25 -18.83
CA PRO A 137 -2.13 -5.52 -17.53
C PRO A 137 -2.70 -4.25 -16.88
N VAL A 138 -2.42 -3.07 -17.44
CA VAL A 138 -2.81 -1.78 -16.89
C VAL A 138 -4.17 -1.36 -17.45
N HIS A 139 -5.02 -0.75 -16.64
CA HIS A 139 -6.27 -0.13 -17.10
C HIS A 139 -6.05 0.86 -18.25
N ALA A 140 -6.96 0.96 -19.20
CA ALA A 140 -6.78 1.77 -20.41
C ALA A 140 -6.56 3.25 -20.10
N THR A 141 -7.35 3.82 -19.18
CA THR A 141 -7.31 5.25 -18.86
C THR A 141 -7.01 5.54 -17.38
N PHE A 142 -6.70 6.81 -17.10
CA PHE A 142 -6.58 7.32 -15.73
C PHE A 142 -7.91 7.24 -14.97
N ASP A 143 -9.03 7.46 -15.65
CA ASP A 143 -10.36 7.40 -15.05
C ASP A 143 -10.73 5.97 -14.69
N ASP A 144 -10.42 4.99 -15.56
CA ASP A 144 -10.58 3.56 -15.25
C ASP A 144 -9.77 3.16 -14.02
N THR A 145 -8.50 3.59 -13.95
CA THR A 145 -7.64 3.36 -12.77
C THR A 145 -8.22 4.02 -11.51
N SER A 146 -8.77 5.22 -11.64
CA SER A 146 -9.34 5.96 -10.51
C SER A 146 -10.63 5.31 -10.01
N ALA A 147 -11.49 4.85 -10.93
CA ALA A 147 -12.69 4.09 -10.60
C ALA A 147 -12.35 2.77 -9.90
N ALA A 148 -11.35 2.02 -10.42
CA ALA A 148 -10.87 0.79 -9.78
C ALA A 148 -10.32 1.05 -8.37
N TYR A 149 -9.51 2.11 -8.20
CA TYR A 149 -8.98 2.52 -6.91
C TYR A 149 -10.08 2.87 -5.91
N ASP A 150 -11.02 3.74 -6.29
CA ASP A 150 -12.10 4.20 -5.39
C ASP A 150 -13.04 3.03 -5.03
N ALA A 151 -13.33 2.12 -5.97
CA ALA A 151 -14.10 0.90 -5.72
C ALA A 151 -13.39 -0.05 -4.74
N ALA A 152 -12.09 -0.25 -4.90
CA ALA A 152 -11.31 -1.12 -4.03
C ALA A 152 -11.22 -0.55 -2.59
N VAL A 153 -11.00 0.78 -2.45
CA VAL A 153 -11.07 1.46 -1.15
C VAL A 153 -12.44 1.25 -0.50
N THR A 154 -13.52 1.44 -1.26
CA THR A 154 -14.89 1.23 -0.77
C THR A 154 -15.13 -0.20 -0.29
N SER A 155 -14.63 -1.19 -1.04
CA SER A 155 -14.76 -2.61 -0.67
C SER A 155 -14.11 -2.91 0.69
N VAL A 156 -12.89 -2.44 0.91
CA VAL A 156 -12.19 -2.67 2.18
C VAL A 156 -12.83 -1.86 3.33
N LEU A 157 -13.35 -0.66 3.08
CA LEU A 157 -14.09 0.12 4.08
C LEU A 157 -15.37 -0.61 4.52
N ASN A 158 -16.12 -1.19 3.57
CA ASN A 158 -17.30 -2.01 3.89
C ASN A 158 -16.93 -3.20 4.78
N LYS A 159 -15.81 -3.87 4.48
CA LYS A 159 -15.31 -4.95 5.33
C LYS A 159 -14.91 -4.47 6.72
N MET A 160 -14.28 -3.31 6.80
CA MET A 160 -13.88 -2.70 8.06
C MET A 160 -15.08 -2.36 8.95
N ALA A 161 -16.15 -1.81 8.38
CA ALA A 161 -17.38 -1.54 9.12
C ALA A 161 -17.97 -2.83 9.73
N ALA A 162 -17.91 -3.95 9.00
CA ALA A 162 -18.37 -5.24 9.49
C ALA A 162 -17.46 -5.85 10.57
N ASN A 163 -16.14 -5.61 10.51
CA ASN A 163 -15.18 -6.14 11.48
C ASN A 163 -14.01 -5.16 11.77
N PRO A 164 -14.24 -4.12 12.60
CA PRO A 164 -13.28 -3.03 12.78
C PRO A 164 -11.93 -3.43 13.40
N ARG A 165 -11.91 -4.52 14.19
CA ARG A 165 -10.67 -4.98 14.85
C ARG A 165 -9.78 -5.81 13.92
N HIS A 166 -10.34 -6.43 12.89
CA HIS A 166 -9.63 -7.35 12.00
C HIS A 166 -9.35 -6.75 10.61
N CYS A 167 -9.60 -5.45 10.41
CA CYS A 167 -9.36 -4.80 9.13
C CYS A 167 -8.67 -3.45 9.34
N ARG A 168 -7.60 -3.18 8.57
CA ARG A 168 -6.97 -1.85 8.51
C ARG A 168 -6.66 -1.46 7.08
N MET A 169 -6.56 -0.16 6.83
CA MET A 169 -6.11 0.31 5.53
C MET A 169 -5.28 1.58 5.57
N ILE A 170 -4.51 1.75 4.51
CA ILE A 170 -3.92 3.03 4.13
C ILE A 170 -4.53 3.44 2.79
N VAL A 171 -5.24 4.55 2.77
CA VAL A 171 -5.72 5.23 1.56
C VAL A 171 -4.58 6.10 1.04
N ALA A 172 -3.75 5.58 0.14
CA ALA A 172 -2.58 6.30 -0.35
C ALA A 172 -2.84 7.03 -1.67
N SER A 173 -3.10 8.33 -1.59
CA SER A 173 -3.44 9.18 -2.74
C SER A 173 -3.12 10.66 -2.51
N HIS A 174 -2.63 11.33 -3.56
CA HIS A 174 -2.55 12.79 -3.65
C HIS A 174 -3.72 13.41 -4.43
N ASN A 175 -4.65 12.58 -4.91
CA ASN A 175 -5.85 13.04 -5.59
C ASN A 175 -6.91 13.41 -4.56
N GLU A 176 -7.26 14.71 -4.51
CA GLU A 176 -8.25 15.27 -3.58
C GLU A 176 -9.63 14.62 -3.73
N LYS A 177 -10.08 14.33 -4.96
CA LYS A 177 -11.38 13.69 -5.20
C LYS A 177 -11.44 12.30 -4.57
N SER A 178 -10.41 11.47 -4.78
CA SER A 178 -10.32 10.14 -4.16
C SER A 178 -10.22 10.22 -2.63
N ALA A 179 -9.48 11.20 -2.09
CA ALA A 179 -9.38 11.40 -0.65
C ALA A 179 -10.75 11.80 -0.04
N LEU A 180 -11.45 12.75 -0.67
CA LEU A 180 -12.80 13.17 -0.27
C LEU A 180 -13.82 12.03 -0.40
N SER A 181 -13.73 11.22 -1.46
CA SER A 181 -14.59 10.04 -1.63
C SER A 181 -14.43 9.06 -0.46
N ALA A 182 -13.18 8.76 -0.08
CA ALA A 182 -12.90 7.92 1.07
C ALA A 182 -13.41 8.53 2.40
N VAL A 183 -13.21 9.85 2.61
CA VAL A 183 -13.74 10.57 3.79
C VAL A 183 -15.25 10.43 3.90
N LYS A 184 -15.99 10.68 2.81
CA LYS A 184 -17.45 10.53 2.79
C LYS A 184 -17.85 9.11 3.14
N ARG A 185 -17.17 8.11 2.57
CA ARG A 185 -17.49 6.71 2.82
C ARG A 185 -17.22 6.28 4.27
N ILE A 186 -16.15 6.79 4.87
CA ILE A 186 -15.83 6.56 6.29
C ILE A 186 -16.93 7.12 7.19
N GLN A 187 -17.43 8.33 6.89
CA GLN A 187 -18.52 8.97 7.64
C GLN A 187 -19.85 8.22 7.46
N GLU A 188 -20.20 7.80 6.24
CA GLU A 188 -21.40 7.02 5.96
C GLU A 188 -21.43 5.67 6.69
N LEU A 189 -20.26 5.08 6.92
CA LEU A 189 -20.09 3.80 7.59
C LEU A 189 -19.87 3.92 9.11
N ASP A 190 -19.92 5.14 9.65
CA ASP A 190 -19.66 5.45 11.07
C ASP A 190 -18.33 4.86 11.58
N ILE A 191 -17.30 4.87 10.73
CA ILE A 191 -15.95 4.42 11.09
C ILE A 191 -15.23 5.57 11.80
N ASP A 192 -14.75 5.31 13.02
CA ASP A 192 -13.99 6.30 13.81
C ASP A 192 -12.72 6.75 13.05
N PRO A 193 -12.63 8.03 12.63
CA PRO A 193 -11.51 8.55 11.86
C PRO A 193 -10.19 8.59 12.66
N SER A 194 -10.28 8.55 13.99
CA SER A 194 -9.16 8.57 14.93
C SER A 194 -8.82 7.19 15.51
N GLY A 195 -9.65 6.17 15.25
CA GLY A 195 -9.56 4.84 15.86
C GLY A 195 -8.41 3.96 15.35
N GLY A 196 -7.62 4.43 14.37
CA GLY A 196 -6.44 3.72 13.87
C GLY A 196 -6.73 2.60 12.87
N GLY A 197 -7.98 2.46 12.42
CA GLY A 197 -8.39 1.55 11.35
C GLY A 197 -8.01 2.06 9.95
N VAL A 198 -8.21 3.36 9.70
CA VAL A 198 -7.88 4.01 8.43
C VAL A 198 -6.77 5.03 8.60
N PHE A 199 -5.79 5.01 7.70
CA PHE A 199 -4.79 6.06 7.56
C PHE A 199 -4.83 6.66 6.16
N PHE A 200 -4.60 7.96 6.03
CA PHE A 200 -4.40 8.60 4.74
C PHE A 200 -2.90 8.73 4.48
N GLY A 201 -2.42 8.07 3.43
CA GLY A 201 -0.99 7.98 3.09
C GLY A 201 -0.60 8.93 1.97
N GLN A 202 0.40 9.78 2.18
CA GLN A 202 0.91 10.69 1.17
C GLN A 202 2.43 10.72 1.19
N LEU A 203 3.05 11.02 0.06
CA LEU A 203 4.49 11.25 0.02
C LEU A 203 4.86 12.58 0.66
N MET A 204 5.99 12.62 1.36
CA MET A 204 6.52 13.85 1.93
C MET A 204 6.81 14.88 0.83
N GLY A 205 6.45 16.15 1.05
CA GLY A 205 6.64 17.24 0.10
C GLY A 205 5.63 17.27 -1.05
N MET A 206 4.52 16.55 -0.92
CA MET A 206 3.46 16.51 -1.93
C MET A 206 2.08 16.57 -1.27
N ALA A 207 1.24 17.48 -1.78
CA ALA A 207 -0.16 17.64 -1.40
C ALA A 207 -0.37 17.81 0.11
N ASP A 208 0.45 18.66 0.73
CA ASP A 208 0.40 18.94 2.16
C ASP A 208 -0.93 19.57 2.55
N HIS A 209 -1.53 20.38 1.67
CA HIS A 209 -2.88 20.93 1.86
C HIS A 209 -3.93 19.84 2.14
N ILE A 210 -3.82 18.66 1.52
CA ILE A 210 -4.74 17.54 1.78
C ILE A 210 -4.42 16.94 3.15
N SER A 211 -3.15 16.69 3.48
CA SER A 211 -2.75 16.14 4.79
C SER A 211 -3.19 17.03 5.94
N CYS A 212 -2.96 18.35 5.82
CA CYS A 212 -3.34 19.34 6.82
C CYS A 212 -4.85 19.35 7.00
N SER A 213 -5.62 19.40 5.90
CA SER A 213 -7.08 19.37 5.96
C SER A 213 -7.59 18.10 6.64
N LEU A 214 -7.02 16.93 6.31
CA LEU A 214 -7.39 15.66 6.95
C LEU A 214 -7.11 15.68 8.46
N GLY A 215 -5.90 16.12 8.87
CA GLY A 215 -5.53 16.20 10.28
C GLY A 215 -6.41 17.17 11.08
N MET A 216 -6.75 18.33 10.50
CA MET A 216 -7.67 19.30 11.12
C MET A 216 -9.09 18.75 11.32
N ASN A 217 -9.49 17.75 10.52
CA ASN A 217 -10.79 17.09 10.62
C ASN A 217 -10.71 15.74 11.36
N GLY A 218 -9.64 15.49 12.12
CA GLY A 218 -9.52 14.30 13.00
C GLY A 218 -9.08 13.01 12.30
N PHE A 219 -8.75 13.05 11.00
CA PHE A 219 -8.26 11.88 10.28
C PHE A 219 -6.75 11.67 10.47
N LEU A 220 -6.33 10.42 10.53
CA LEU A 220 -4.92 10.05 10.69
C LEU A 220 -4.17 10.13 9.35
N ALA A 221 -3.46 11.24 9.12
CA ALA A 221 -2.57 11.41 7.97
C ALA A 221 -1.15 10.89 8.27
N ARG A 222 -0.54 10.20 7.29
CA ARG A 222 0.82 9.68 7.35
C ARG A 222 1.63 10.11 6.12
N LYS A 223 2.86 10.55 6.36
CA LYS A 223 3.81 10.90 5.30
C LYS A 223 4.84 9.80 5.09
N SER A 224 4.95 9.30 3.87
CA SER A 224 6.01 8.40 3.43
C SER A 224 7.24 9.24 3.07
N LEU A 225 8.32 8.99 3.80
CA LEU A 225 9.60 9.67 3.65
C LEU A 225 10.66 8.62 3.31
N PRO A 226 11.27 8.66 2.10
CA PRO A 226 12.49 7.91 1.85
C PRO A 226 13.62 8.49 2.72
N TYR A 227 14.41 7.64 3.33
CA TYR A 227 15.56 8.03 4.15
C TYR A 227 16.73 7.10 3.85
N GLY A 228 17.91 7.68 3.64
CA GLY A 228 19.13 6.94 3.35
C GLY A 228 20.13 7.75 2.52
N PRO A 229 21.28 7.15 2.17
CA PRO A 229 22.27 7.77 1.30
C PRO A 229 21.68 8.22 -0.04
N VAL A 230 22.21 9.30 -0.61
CA VAL A 230 21.71 9.85 -1.88
C VAL A 230 21.68 8.80 -2.99
N ALA A 231 22.76 8.03 -3.14
CA ALA A 231 22.87 6.99 -4.17
C ALA A 231 21.74 5.95 -4.09
N GLU A 232 21.31 5.57 -2.89
CA GLU A 232 20.26 4.58 -2.66
C GLU A 232 18.86 5.16 -2.84
N THR A 233 18.70 6.47 -2.63
CA THR A 233 17.42 7.18 -2.80
C THR A 233 17.18 7.69 -4.22
N LEU A 234 18.22 7.76 -5.07
CA LEU A 234 18.13 8.20 -6.47
C LEU A 234 17.06 7.45 -7.30
N PRO A 235 16.95 6.11 -7.25
CA PRO A 235 15.91 5.39 -7.99
C PRO A 235 14.50 5.80 -7.58
N TYR A 236 14.27 6.09 -6.29
CA TYR A 236 13.01 6.62 -5.79
C TYR A 236 12.74 8.02 -6.37
N LEU A 237 13.72 8.91 -6.28
CA LEU A 237 13.62 10.28 -6.80
C LEU A 237 13.35 10.31 -8.30
N SER A 238 13.98 9.43 -9.08
CA SER A 238 13.74 9.32 -10.52
C SER A 238 12.29 8.91 -10.83
N ARG A 239 11.73 7.94 -10.10
CA ARG A 239 10.33 7.54 -10.27
C ARG A 239 9.38 8.70 -9.93
N ARG A 240 9.69 9.44 -8.85
CA ARG A 240 8.94 10.65 -8.47
C ARG A 240 9.01 11.74 -9.53
N ALA A 241 10.17 11.98 -10.13
CA ALA A 241 10.32 12.96 -11.20
C ALA A 241 9.48 12.60 -12.42
N GLN A 242 9.43 11.31 -12.80
CA GLN A 242 8.60 10.82 -13.90
C GLN A 242 7.10 10.96 -13.61
N GLU A 243 6.66 10.55 -12.43
CA GLU A 243 5.27 10.68 -11.98
C GLU A 243 4.84 12.15 -11.86
N ASN A 244 5.69 13.01 -11.30
CA ASN A 244 5.41 14.43 -11.13
C ASN A 244 5.37 15.20 -12.45
N LYS A 245 5.96 14.67 -13.53
CA LYS A 245 5.80 15.24 -14.87
C LYS A 245 4.35 15.17 -15.35
N ALA A 246 3.57 14.19 -14.88
CA ALA A 246 2.12 14.11 -15.08
C ALA A 246 1.33 14.92 -14.02
N ILE A 247 1.88 15.13 -12.82
CA ILE A 247 1.24 15.84 -11.67
C ILE A 247 1.64 17.33 -11.61
N ILE A 248 2.13 17.93 -12.70
CA ILE A 248 2.49 19.38 -12.76
C ILE A 248 1.30 20.29 -12.35
N VAL A 249 0.06 19.82 -12.49
CA VAL A 249 -1.15 20.55 -12.09
C VAL A 249 -1.28 20.68 -10.57
N GLY A 250 -0.93 19.64 -9.79
CA GLY A 250 -1.06 19.65 -8.33
C GLY A 250 -0.11 20.65 -7.65
N ALA A 251 1.14 20.69 -8.12
CA ALA A 251 2.16 21.61 -7.61
C ALA A 251 1.82 23.09 -7.84
N ARG A 252 1.14 23.42 -8.95
CA ARG A 252 0.68 24.80 -9.22
C ARG A 252 -0.40 25.24 -8.23
N ARG A 253 -1.36 24.36 -7.93
CA ARG A 253 -2.42 24.64 -6.95
C ARG A 253 -1.86 24.78 -5.54
N GLU A 254 -0.95 23.89 -5.14
CA GLU A 254 -0.28 23.96 -3.84
C GLU A 254 0.49 25.27 -3.66
N ARG A 255 1.24 25.70 -4.68
CA ARG A 255 1.92 27.00 -4.67
C ARG A 255 0.93 28.17 -4.53
N ALA A 256 -0.24 28.09 -5.18
CA ALA A 256 -1.27 29.12 -5.06
C ALA A 256 -1.84 29.19 -3.65
N LEU A 257 -2.12 28.03 -3.02
CA LEU A 257 -2.59 27.93 -1.64
C LEU A 257 -1.56 28.47 -0.64
N LEU A 258 -0.28 28.08 -0.78
CA LEU A 258 0.81 28.60 0.06
C LEU A 258 0.96 30.11 -0.08
N LYS A 259 0.86 30.65 -1.30
CA LYS A 259 0.91 32.09 -1.54
C LYS A 259 -0.28 32.81 -0.90
N SER A 260 -1.47 32.22 -0.94
CA SER A 260 -2.67 32.76 -0.28
C SER A 260 -2.49 32.79 1.25
N GLU A 261 -2.00 31.69 1.83
CA GLU A 261 -1.74 31.58 3.26
C GLU A 261 -0.66 32.57 3.72
N LEU A 262 0.43 32.72 2.95
CA LEU A 262 1.46 33.73 3.24
C LEU A 262 0.91 35.15 3.19
N ARG A 263 0.07 35.48 2.20
CA ARG A 263 -0.58 36.80 2.12
C ARG A 263 -1.48 37.06 3.31
N SER A 264 -2.26 36.07 3.73
CA SER A 264 -3.09 36.13 4.93
C SER A 264 -2.25 36.44 6.17
N ARG A 265 -1.16 35.68 6.39
CA ARG A 265 -0.27 35.86 7.56
C ARG A 265 0.48 37.19 7.58
N VAL A 266 0.81 37.75 6.43
CA VAL A 266 1.51 39.05 6.32
C VAL A 266 0.53 40.23 6.31
N GLY A 267 -0.78 40.00 6.43
CA GLY A 267 -1.79 41.05 6.48
C GLY A 267 -2.03 41.75 5.14
N ILE A 268 -1.67 41.09 4.03
CA ILE A 268 -1.88 41.59 2.66
C ILE A 268 -3.17 40.98 2.05
N GLY A 269 -3.88 40.13 2.80
CA GLY A 269 -5.16 39.55 2.41
C GLY A 269 -6.31 40.13 3.23
N SER A 270 -7.08 41.03 2.63
CA SER A 270 -8.45 41.38 3.02
C SER A 270 -9.43 40.33 2.50
#